data_AF-A0A533SDU7-F1
#
_entry.id   AF-A0A533SDU7-F1
#
_cell.length_a   1.000
_cell.length_b   1.000
_cell.length_c   1.000
_cell.angle_alpha   90.00
_cell.angle_beta   90.00
_cell.angle_gamma   90.00
#
_symmetry.space_group_name_H-M   'P 1'
#
loop_
_entity.id
_entity.type
_entity.pdbx_description
1 polymer ?
#
loop_
_entity_poly.entity_id
_entity_poly.type
_entity_poly.pdbx_seq_one_letter_code
_entity_poly.pdbx_strand_id
1 'polypeptide(L)'
;MGFMLLGFYWYFSNRMTLSALGMALATLCKISGLYGVLTLAVFHLGRELLPRTKKVDWQSLLTVFEKYAIVYLASFIGLMALLDFFWAGYKNPFEHMSYIYTYSFGLRAPDARKPNDIWSYPWEWLVDQVRIHYATVNVTVFTDHNVARTYPSVDFIGAMNPTIVFLTIPAMAYNVYHYHKTKSEFALFMLAWFSMTYLTFIPTAVLGHRIMYIFYFLNTVPAVAASVGSMIIDQAPPRLIVAIYVGAVIFGFYLMFPFKVIP
;
A
#
# COMPACT_ATOMS: atom_id res chain seq x y z
N MET A 1 -1.04 -8.14 -2.22
CA MET A 1 -1.95 -7.22 -2.95
C MET A 1 -3.00 -7.92 -3.80
N GLY A 2 -2.70 -9.04 -4.50
CA GLY A 2 -3.67 -9.71 -5.39
C GLY A 2 -5.05 -9.97 -4.77
N PHE A 3 -5.11 -10.59 -3.59
CA PHE A 3 -6.38 -10.82 -2.89
C PHE A 3 -7.14 -9.55 -2.51
N MET A 4 -6.43 -8.46 -2.19
CA MET A 4 -7.06 -7.16 -1.87
C MET A 4 -7.73 -6.57 -3.12
N LEU A 5 -7.06 -6.61 -4.28
CA LEU A 5 -7.64 -6.18 -5.55
C LEU A 5 -8.85 -7.03 -5.95
N LEU A 6 -8.77 -8.35 -5.74
CA LEU A 6 -9.89 -9.26 -5.96
C LEU A 6 -11.06 -8.94 -5.02
N GLY A 7 -10.77 -8.60 -3.76
CA GLY A 7 -11.74 -8.12 -2.79
C GLY A 7 -12.45 -6.84 -3.24
N PHE A 8 -11.72 -5.87 -3.79
CA PHE A 8 -12.30 -4.67 -4.38
C PHE A 8 -13.16 -5.00 -5.61
N TYR A 9 -12.67 -5.84 -6.51
CA TYR A 9 -13.41 -6.27 -7.69
C TYR A 9 -14.78 -6.89 -7.31
N TRP A 10 -14.80 -7.82 -6.35
CA TRP A 10 -16.04 -8.44 -5.90
C TRP A 10 -16.97 -7.49 -5.17
N TYR A 11 -16.42 -6.52 -4.43
CA TYR A 11 -17.21 -5.47 -3.79
C TYR A 11 -17.99 -4.67 -4.84
N PHE A 12 -17.31 -4.17 -5.87
CA PHE A 12 -17.95 -3.42 -6.96
C PHE A 12 -18.85 -4.30 -7.85
N SER A 13 -18.63 -5.62 -7.85
CA SER A 13 -19.52 -6.60 -8.49
C SER A 13 -20.74 -7.00 -7.64
N ASN A 14 -21.01 -6.29 -6.53
CA ASN A 14 -22.06 -6.60 -5.55
C ASN A 14 -21.97 -7.99 -4.90
N ARG A 15 -20.79 -8.63 -4.91
CA ARG A 15 -20.53 -9.93 -4.27
C ARG A 15 -19.83 -9.73 -2.92
N MET A 16 -20.56 -9.16 -1.95
CA MET A 16 -20.03 -8.74 -0.65
C MET A 16 -19.36 -9.87 0.15
N THR A 17 -19.95 -11.08 0.14
CA THR A 17 -19.37 -12.25 0.83
C THR A 17 -18.01 -12.63 0.26
N LEU A 18 -17.87 -12.67 -1.06
CA LEU A 18 -16.60 -12.97 -1.71
C LEU A 18 -15.59 -11.85 -1.46
N SER A 19 -16.03 -10.58 -1.49
CA SER A 19 -15.19 -9.45 -1.14
C SER A 19 -14.58 -9.59 0.26
N ALA A 20 -15.42 -9.87 1.27
CA ALA A 20 -14.99 -10.07 2.65
C ALA A 20 -14.02 -11.24 2.79
N LEU A 21 -14.27 -12.37 2.11
CA LEU A 21 -13.35 -13.51 2.05
C LEU A 21 -12.01 -13.14 1.41
N GLY A 22 -12.03 -12.42 0.29
CA GLY A 22 -10.83 -11.93 -0.39
C GLY A 22 -10.01 -10.99 0.50
N MET A 23 -10.67 -10.13 1.27
CA MET A 23 -10.00 -9.29 2.26
C MET A 23 -9.41 -10.09 3.41
N ALA A 24 -10.10 -11.12 3.90
CA ALA A 24 -9.58 -12.01 4.94
C ALA A 24 -8.29 -12.69 4.49
N LEU A 25 -8.29 -13.26 3.27
CA LEU A 25 -7.10 -13.83 2.64
C LEU A 25 -5.98 -12.79 2.47
N ALA A 26 -6.31 -11.57 2.08
CA ALA A 26 -5.33 -10.50 1.97
C ALA A 26 -4.65 -10.19 3.32
N THR A 27 -5.42 -10.11 4.41
CA THR A 27 -4.90 -9.87 5.77
C THR A 27 -4.04 -11.04 6.27
N LEU A 28 -4.43 -12.29 5.96
CA LEU A 28 -3.66 -13.48 6.34
C LEU A 28 -2.30 -13.54 5.62
N CYS A 29 -2.24 -13.15 4.34
CA CYS A 29 -0.96 -13.07 3.62
C CYS A 29 -0.06 -11.96 4.17
N LYS A 30 -0.65 -10.81 4.53
CA LYS A 30 0.06 -9.69 5.15
C LYS A 30 -0.94 -8.80 5.88
N ILE A 31 -0.64 -8.43 7.13
CA ILE A 31 -1.52 -7.60 7.97
C ILE A 31 -1.97 -6.30 7.27
N SER A 32 -1.17 -5.77 6.34
CA SER A 32 -1.55 -4.62 5.53
C SER A 32 -2.79 -4.84 4.65
N GLY A 33 -3.24 -6.07 4.44
CA GLY A 33 -4.53 -6.39 3.82
C GLY A 33 -5.72 -5.80 4.57
N LEU A 34 -5.58 -5.56 5.88
CA LEU A 34 -6.59 -4.86 6.70
C LEU A 34 -6.91 -3.46 6.15
N TYR A 35 -5.93 -2.77 5.56
CA TYR A 35 -6.16 -1.47 4.94
C TYR A 35 -7.14 -1.55 3.77
N GLY A 36 -7.28 -2.70 3.11
CA GLY A 36 -8.30 -2.93 2.09
C GLY A 36 -9.72 -2.93 2.66
N VAL A 37 -9.93 -3.58 3.81
CA VAL A 37 -11.21 -3.53 4.53
C VAL A 37 -11.54 -2.10 4.95
N LEU A 38 -10.58 -1.41 5.57
CA LEU A 38 -10.74 -0.03 5.99
C LEU A 38 -11.04 0.90 4.79
N THR A 39 -10.39 0.66 3.64
CA THR A 39 -10.64 1.39 2.40
C THR A 39 -12.10 1.24 1.96
N LEU A 40 -12.61 0.01 1.89
CA LEU A 40 -14.01 -0.24 1.54
C LEU A 40 -14.98 0.35 2.56
N ALA A 41 -14.66 0.28 3.85
CA ALA A 41 -15.47 0.86 4.90
C ALA A 41 -15.57 2.38 4.77
N VAL A 42 -14.44 3.08 4.66
CA VAL A 42 -14.39 4.54 4.47
C VAL A 42 -15.06 4.95 3.16
N PHE A 43 -14.84 4.20 2.08
CA PHE A 43 -15.52 4.44 0.81
C PHE A 43 -17.04 4.31 0.92
N HIS A 44 -17.54 3.21 1.48
CA HIS A 44 -18.97 2.95 1.61
C HIS A 44 -19.64 3.99 2.52
N LEU A 45 -19.01 4.33 3.65
CA LEU A 45 -19.46 5.40 4.53
C LEU A 45 -19.48 6.74 3.80
N GLY A 46 -18.39 7.10 3.12
CA GLY A 46 -18.32 8.34 2.35
C GLY A 46 -19.41 8.43 1.28
N ARG A 47 -19.68 7.32 0.59
CA ARG A 47 -20.69 7.26 -0.47
C ARG A 47 -22.11 7.48 0.07
N GLU A 48 -22.44 6.94 1.24
CA GLU A 48 -23.78 7.10 1.83
C GLU A 48 -23.93 8.40 2.64
N LEU A 49 -22.86 8.94 3.24
CA LEU A 49 -22.91 10.09 4.16
C LEU A 49 -22.64 11.45 3.50
N LEU A 50 -21.81 11.51 2.45
CA LEU A 50 -21.41 12.78 1.83
C LEU A 50 -22.49 13.40 0.91
N PRO A 51 -23.40 12.65 0.27
CA PRO A 51 -24.52 13.25 -0.47
C PRO A 51 -25.52 13.95 0.48
N ARG A 52 -25.70 15.26 0.33
CA ARG A 52 -26.59 16.07 1.19
C ARG A 52 -28.09 15.82 0.99
N THR A 53 -28.48 15.15 -0.09
CA THR A 53 -29.89 15.02 -0.50
C THR A 53 -30.56 13.74 0.00
N LYS A 54 -29.80 12.77 0.50
CA LYS A 54 -30.31 11.46 0.93
C LYS A 54 -30.36 11.38 2.44
N LYS A 55 -31.51 11.02 3.01
CA LYS A 55 -31.57 10.61 4.43
C LYS A 55 -30.80 9.32 4.57
N VAL A 56 -29.83 9.31 5.48
CA VAL A 56 -29.00 8.13 5.76
C VAL A 56 -29.83 7.10 6.50
N ASP A 57 -29.95 5.90 5.93
CA ASP A 57 -30.52 4.75 6.62
C ASP A 57 -29.42 4.05 7.42
N TRP A 58 -29.29 4.44 8.70
CA TRP A 58 -28.30 3.88 9.60
C TRP A 58 -28.52 2.39 9.88
N GLN A 59 -29.76 1.90 9.88
CA GLN A 59 -30.04 0.50 10.15
C GLN A 59 -29.54 -0.39 9.00
N SER A 60 -29.85 0.00 7.76
CA SER A 60 -29.36 -0.70 6.58
C SER A 60 -27.83 -0.65 6.48
N LEU A 61 -27.23 0.51 6.75
CA LEU A 61 -25.78 0.68 6.74
C LEU A 61 -25.10 -0.22 7.79
N LEU A 62 -25.58 -0.22 9.03
CA LEU A 62 -25.08 -1.11 10.09
C LEU A 62 -25.23 -2.59 9.71
N THR A 63 -26.36 -2.97 9.12
CA THR A 63 -26.60 -4.35 8.66
C THR A 63 -25.58 -4.79 7.61
N VAL A 64 -25.21 -3.91 6.67
CA VAL A 64 -24.18 -4.20 5.67
C VAL A 64 -22.82 -4.39 6.32
N PHE A 65 -22.43 -3.48 7.22
CA PHE A 65 -21.17 -3.58 7.94
C PHE A 65 -21.08 -4.81 8.84
N GLU A 66 -22.16 -5.12 9.56
CA GLU A 66 -22.26 -6.30 10.40
C GLU A 66 -22.06 -7.58 9.59
N LYS A 67 -22.83 -7.76 8.52
CA LYS A 67 -22.70 -8.95 7.64
C LYS A 67 -21.31 -9.07 7.05
N TYR A 68 -20.74 -7.95 6.58
CA TYR A 68 -19.38 -7.93 6.03
C TYR A 68 -18.35 -8.31 7.08
N ALA A 69 -18.45 -7.74 8.29
CA ALA A 69 -17.56 -8.01 9.41
C ALA A 69 -17.65 -9.47 9.86
N ILE A 70 -18.86 -10.04 9.96
CA ILE A 70 -19.06 -11.45 10.31
C ILE A 70 -18.34 -12.35 9.32
N VAL A 71 -18.55 -12.16 8.00
CA VAL A 71 -17.90 -13.00 6.98
C VAL A 71 -16.38 -12.82 7.01
N TYR A 72 -15.90 -11.59 7.12
CA TYR A 72 -14.47 -11.27 7.19
C TYR A 72 -13.82 -11.92 8.42
N LEU A 73 -14.38 -11.70 9.62
CA LEU A 73 -13.84 -12.21 10.87
C LEU A 73 -13.94 -13.73 10.97
N ALA A 74 -15.07 -14.32 10.58
CA ALA A 74 -15.23 -15.78 10.57
C ALA A 74 -14.22 -16.44 9.62
N SER A 75 -14.05 -15.89 8.42
CA SER A 75 -13.06 -16.38 7.45
C SER A 75 -11.63 -16.19 7.95
N PHE A 76 -11.32 -15.02 8.50
CA PHE A 76 -9.99 -14.68 9.03
C PHE A 76 -9.62 -15.60 10.20
N ILE A 77 -10.46 -15.67 11.24
CA ILE A 77 -10.21 -16.48 12.44
C ILE A 77 -10.20 -17.96 12.09
N GLY A 78 -11.15 -18.42 11.27
CA GLY A 78 -11.24 -19.82 10.86
C GLY A 78 -10.02 -20.29 10.08
N LEU A 79 -9.60 -19.53 9.07
CA LEU A 79 -8.39 -19.85 8.29
C LEU A 79 -7.12 -19.70 9.13
N MET A 80 -7.04 -18.69 10.00
CA MET A 80 -5.90 -18.52 10.92
C MET A 80 -5.77 -19.71 11.87
N ALA A 81 -6.88 -20.21 12.44
CA ALA A 81 -6.88 -21.41 13.28
C ALA A 81 -6.39 -22.64 12.51
N LEU A 82 -6.79 -22.81 11.25
CA LEU A 82 -6.27 -23.87 10.40
C LEU A 82 -4.77 -23.72 10.16
N LEU A 83 -4.30 -22.51 9.86
CA LEU A 83 -2.88 -22.24 9.65
C LEU A 83 -2.05 -22.49 10.93
N ASP A 84 -2.60 -22.12 12.09
CA ASP A 84 -1.97 -22.34 13.39
C ASP A 84 -1.86 -23.83 13.71
N PHE A 85 -2.91 -24.59 13.42
CA PHE A 85 -2.94 -26.04 13.64
C PHE A 85 -1.91 -26.79 12.79
N PHE A 86 -1.77 -26.43 11.51
CA PHE A 86 -0.92 -27.17 10.57
C PHE A 86 0.53 -26.66 10.50
N TRP A 87 0.77 -25.36 10.70
CA TRP A 87 2.09 -24.75 10.45
C TRP A 87 2.64 -23.89 11.58
N ALA A 88 1.83 -23.01 12.20
CA ALA A 88 2.39 -21.98 13.08
C ALA A 88 2.56 -22.42 14.54
N GLY A 89 1.80 -23.42 15.01
CA GLY A 89 1.98 -24.02 16.34
C GLY A 89 1.42 -23.22 17.52
N TYR A 90 0.57 -22.20 17.27
CA TYR A 90 -0.15 -21.51 18.34
C TYR A 90 -1.32 -22.35 18.87
N LYS A 91 -1.66 -22.22 20.16
CA LYS A 91 -2.72 -23.03 20.77
C LYS A 91 -4.10 -22.66 20.25
N ASN A 92 -4.29 -21.38 19.90
CA ASN A 92 -5.53 -20.85 19.34
C ASN A 92 -5.23 -19.53 18.58
N PRO A 93 -6.09 -19.13 17.64
CA PRO A 93 -5.86 -17.93 16.82
C PRO A 93 -5.81 -16.63 17.63
N PHE A 94 -6.44 -16.57 18.81
CA PHE A 94 -6.43 -15.38 19.65
C PHE A 94 -5.06 -15.14 20.30
N GLU A 95 -4.34 -16.19 20.67
CA GLU A 95 -2.96 -16.12 21.15
C GLU A 95 -2.04 -15.56 20.07
N HIS A 96 -2.16 -16.06 18.84
CA HIS A 96 -1.38 -15.56 17.71
C HIS A 96 -1.74 -14.11 17.36
N MET A 97 -3.01 -13.71 17.40
CA MET A 97 -3.41 -12.30 17.24
C MET A 97 -2.81 -11.40 18.34
N SER A 98 -2.82 -11.86 19.59
CA SER A 98 -2.22 -11.14 20.72
C SER A 98 -0.72 -10.96 20.53
N TYR A 99 -0.02 -12.00 20.06
CA TYR A 99 1.39 -11.91 19.70
C TYR A 99 1.64 -10.88 18.60
N ILE A 100 0.89 -10.93 17.49
CA ILE A 100 1.00 -9.97 16.39
C ILE A 100 0.80 -8.53 16.88
N TYR A 101 -0.22 -8.30 17.70
CA TYR A 101 -0.53 -6.97 18.25
C TYR A 101 0.59 -6.46 19.15
N THR A 102 1.02 -7.29 20.12
CA THR A 102 2.07 -6.94 21.09
C THR A 102 3.40 -6.68 20.40
N TYR A 103 3.79 -7.55 19.47
CA TYR A 103 5.00 -7.38 18.67
C TYR A 103 4.92 -6.10 17.85
N SER A 104 3.81 -5.85 17.15
CA SER A 104 3.62 -4.66 16.32
C SER A 104 3.68 -3.36 17.10
N PHE A 105 3.15 -3.34 18.34
CA PHE A 105 3.15 -2.16 19.20
C PHE A 105 4.53 -1.89 19.83
N GLY A 106 5.32 -2.93 20.04
CA GLY A 106 6.71 -2.82 20.52
C GLY A 106 7.71 -2.30 19.47
N LEU A 107 7.35 -2.34 18.19
CA LEU A 107 8.20 -1.88 17.09
C LEU A 107 8.24 -0.35 16.96
N ARG A 108 9.10 0.29 17.76
CA ARG A 108 9.32 1.75 17.76
C ARG A 108 10.67 2.12 17.14
N ALA A 109 10.69 3.24 16.42
CA ALA A 109 11.88 3.85 15.89
C ALA A 109 12.73 4.42 17.05
N PRO A 110 14.06 4.25 17.04
CA PRO A 110 14.95 4.93 17.97
C PRO A 110 14.88 6.46 17.82
N ASP A 111 15.24 7.19 18.88
CA ASP A 111 15.24 8.67 18.87
C ASP A 111 16.19 9.28 17.83
N ALA A 112 17.26 8.56 17.49
CA ALA A 112 18.25 8.97 16.50
C ALA A 112 18.49 7.86 15.46
N ARG A 113 18.44 8.24 14.17
CA ARG A 113 18.74 7.35 13.05
C ARG A 113 20.25 7.16 12.92
N LYS A 114 20.71 5.90 12.85
CA LYS A 114 22.11 5.58 12.54
C LYS A 114 22.34 5.64 11.01
N PRO A 115 23.59 5.85 10.54
CA PRO A 115 23.87 5.98 9.11
C PRO A 115 23.39 4.83 8.22
N ASN A 116 23.32 3.61 8.77
CA ASN A 116 22.92 2.39 8.04
C ASN A 116 21.49 1.94 8.34
N ASP A 117 20.72 2.75 9.09
CA ASP A 117 19.33 2.42 9.37
C ASP A 117 18.46 2.65 8.13
N ILE A 118 17.64 1.65 7.80
CA ILE A 118 16.80 1.64 6.60
C ILE A 118 15.36 2.11 6.86
N TRP A 119 15.05 2.48 8.11
CA TRP A 119 13.71 2.91 8.50
C TRP A 119 13.47 4.38 8.10
N SER A 120 12.25 4.69 7.69
CA SER A 120 11.88 6.00 7.17
C SER A 120 10.44 6.38 7.47
N TYR A 121 10.19 7.68 7.51
CA TYR A 121 8.90 8.27 7.81
C TYR A 121 8.06 8.52 6.54
N PRO A 122 6.73 8.59 6.67
CA PRO A 122 5.82 8.70 5.53
C PRO A 122 6.06 9.93 4.63
N TRP A 123 6.56 11.04 5.16
CA TRP A 123 6.88 12.23 4.37
C TRP A 123 8.17 12.05 3.55
N GLU A 124 9.14 11.27 4.04
CA GLU A 124 10.37 10.93 3.31
C GLU A 124 10.06 10.07 2.07
N TRP A 125 9.01 9.26 2.13
CA TRP A 125 8.56 8.44 1.02
C TRP A 125 8.10 9.29 -0.18
N LEU A 126 7.50 10.47 0.07
CA LEU A 126 7.03 11.37 -1.00
C LEU A 126 8.15 12.02 -1.81
N VAL A 127 9.41 11.84 -1.38
CA VAL A 127 10.60 12.32 -2.07
C VAL A 127 11.62 11.20 -2.30
N ASP A 128 11.16 9.94 -2.18
CA ASP A 128 11.98 8.73 -2.39
C ASP A 128 13.28 8.71 -1.55
N GLN A 129 13.22 9.27 -0.34
CA GLN A 129 14.33 9.30 0.61
C GLN A 129 14.42 7.98 1.40
N VAL A 130 15.64 7.66 1.85
CA VAL A 130 15.95 6.42 2.60
C VAL A 130 15.56 5.18 1.80
N ARG A 131 16.19 5.05 0.63
CA ARG A 131 16.11 3.85 -0.20
C ARG A 131 16.73 2.67 0.53
N ILE A 132 16.15 1.49 0.36
CA ILE A 132 16.59 0.29 1.09
C ILE A 132 17.58 -0.48 0.24
N HIS A 133 18.79 -0.70 0.73
CA HIS A 133 19.74 -1.63 0.11
C HIS A 133 19.46 -3.04 0.65
N TYR A 134 18.87 -3.91 -0.17
CA TYR A 134 18.49 -5.27 0.22
C TYR A 134 19.67 -6.24 0.17
N ALA A 135 20.49 -6.16 -0.87
CA ALA A 135 21.65 -7.01 -1.08
C ALA A 135 22.60 -6.36 -2.09
N THR A 136 23.90 -6.63 -1.94
CA THR A 136 24.91 -6.24 -2.92
C THR A 136 25.72 -7.47 -3.30
N VAL A 137 25.80 -7.76 -4.60
CA VAL A 137 26.58 -8.88 -5.13
C VAL A 137 27.93 -8.34 -5.58
N ASN A 138 29.00 -8.79 -4.92
CA ASN A 138 30.37 -8.42 -5.27
C ASN A 138 30.98 -9.48 -6.20
N VAL A 139 31.66 -9.03 -7.25
CA VAL A 139 32.45 -9.88 -8.15
C VAL A 139 33.92 -9.68 -7.83
N THR A 140 34.60 -10.79 -7.53
CA THR A 140 36.04 -10.83 -7.29
C THR A 140 36.72 -11.42 -8.52
N VAL A 141 37.55 -10.62 -9.18
CA VAL A 141 38.37 -11.00 -10.32
C VAL A 141 39.73 -11.46 -9.80
N PHE A 142 40.12 -12.68 -10.19
CA PHE A 142 41.43 -13.24 -9.89
C PHE A 142 42.36 -13.11 -11.10
N THR A 143 43.62 -12.80 -10.87
CA THR A 143 44.69 -12.85 -11.87
C THR A 143 45.86 -13.58 -11.24
N ASP A 144 46.35 -14.63 -11.89
CA ASP A 144 47.44 -15.48 -11.40
C ASP A 144 47.26 -15.96 -9.95
N HIS A 145 46.07 -16.50 -9.64
CA HIS A 145 45.69 -17.02 -8.31
C HIS A 145 45.68 -15.97 -7.18
N ASN A 146 45.90 -14.70 -7.50
CA ASN A 146 45.76 -13.57 -6.58
C ASN A 146 44.49 -12.79 -6.89
N VAL A 147 43.87 -12.20 -5.85
CA VAL A 147 42.72 -11.31 -6.03
C VAL A 147 43.20 -10.03 -6.69
N ALA A 148 42.78 -9.77 -7.92
CA ALA A 148 43.14 -8.57 -8.66
C ALA A 148 42.20 -7.39 -8.34
N ARG A 149 40.90 -7.65 -8.21
CA ARG A 149 39.90 -6.62 -7.86
C ARG A 149 38.62 -7.26 -7.35
N THR A 150 37.99 -6.66 -6.34
CA THR A 150 36.58 -6.92 -5.98
C THR A 150 35.77 -5.66 -6.25
N TYR A 151 34.65 -5.77 -6.96
CA TYR A 151 33.74 -4.64 -7.22
C TYR A 151 32.27 -5.06 -7.10
N PRO A 152 31.37 -4.17 -6.66
CA PRO A 152 29.95 -4.44 -6.58
C PRO A 152 29.37 -4.54 -8.01
N SER A 153 28.87 -5.73 -8.35
CA SER A 153 28.28 -6.00 -9.66
C SER A 153 26.79 -5.70 -9.70
N VAL A 154 26.07 -5.91 -8.59
CA VAL A 154 24.62 -5.64 -8.52
C VAL A 154 24.26 -5.11 -7.14
N ASP A 155 23.50 -4.02 -7.09
CA ASP A 155 22.89 -3.49 -5.87
C ASP A 155 21.36 -3.57 -5.96
N PHE A 156 20.76 -4.32 -5.03
CA PHE A 156 19.31 -4.52 -4.97
C PHE A 156 18.68 -3.43 -4.12
N ILE A 157 18.12 -2.41 -4.78
CA ILE A 157 17.58 -1.24 -4.10
C ILE A 157 16.04 -1.26 -4.10
N GLY A 158 15.45 -1.10 -2.92
CA GLY A 158 14.04 -0.76 -2.71
C GLY A 158 13.85 0.75 -2.82
N ALA A 159 13.39 1.19 -3.98
CA ALA A 159 13.08 2.58 -4.29
C ALA A 159 11.84 2.67 -5.20
N MET A 160 11.21 3.83 -5.23
CA MET A 160 9.99 4.06 -6.00
C MET A 160 10.29 4.82 -7.28
N ASN A 161 9.46 4.61 -8.31
CA ASN A 161 9.57 5.37 -9.55
C ASN A 161 9.36 6.87 -9.26
N PRO A 162 10.37 7.74 -9.47
CA PRO A 162 10.30 9.15 -9.08
C PRO A 162 9.14 9.90 -9.73
N THR A 163 8.79 9.53 -10.96
CA THR A 163 7.68 10.15 -11.70
C THR A 163 6.33 9.86 -11.05
N ILE A 164 6.11 8.63 -10.55
CA ILE A 164 4.87 8.25 -9.85
C ILE A 164 4.80 8.97 -8.50
N VAL A 165 5.90 8.98 -7.76
CA VAL A 165 5.97 9.64 -6.44
C VAL A 165 5.71 11.13 -6.57
N PHE A 166 6.36 11.80 -7.53
CA PHE A 166 6.20 13.22 -7.80
C PHE A 166 4.74 13.62 -8.07
N LEU A 167 4.00 12.79 -8.80
CA LEU A 167 2.59 13.06 -9.10
C LEU A 167 1.63 12.67 -7.97
N THR A 168 2.11 12.14 -6.84
CA THR A 168 1.25 11.71 -5.73
C THR A 168 0.40 12.86 -5.20
N ILE A 169 1.03 13.96 -4.78
CA ILE A 169 0.32 15.12 -4.21
C ILE A 169 -0.59 15.77 -5.27
N PRO A 170 -0.11 16.10 -6.49
CA PRO A 170 -0.97 16.66 -7.53
C PRO A 170 -2.19 15.80 -7.86
N ALA A 171 -2.01 14.48 -8.01
CA ALA A 171 -3.11 13.57 -8.36
C ALA A 171 -4.13 13.43 -7.23
N MET A 172 -3.69 13.38 -5.97
CA MET A 172 -4.62 13.35 -4.83
C MET A 172 -5.38 14.67 -4.70
N ALA A 173 -4.70 15.81 -4.79
CA ALA A 173 -5.32 17.12 -4.73
C ALA A 173 -6.35 17.30 -5.86
N TYR A 174 -5.99 16.87 -7.07
CA TYR A 174 -6.90 16.86 -8.21
C TYR A 174 -8.12 15.95 -7.95
N ASN A 175 -7.95 14.76 -7.38
CA ASN A 175 -9.08 13.88 -7.07
C ASN A 175 -10.01 14.45 -6.00
N VAL A 176 -9.49 15.20 -5.02
CA VAL A 176 -10.33 15.97 -4.08
C VAL A 176 -11.18 16.99 -4.83
N TYR A 177 -10.56 17.78 -5.72
CA TYR A 177 -11.27 18.73 -6.57
C TYR A 177 -12.32 18.04 -7.45
N HIS A 178 -11.93 16.96 -8.14
CA HIS A 178 -12.80 16.20 -9.04
C HIS A 178 -14.00 15.63 -8.27
N TYR A 179 -13.77 14.98 -7.12
CA TYR A 179 -14.85 14.52 -6.25
C TYR A 179 -15.75 15.67 -5.82
N HIS A 180 -15.20 16.82 -5.43
CA HIS A 180 -16.01 17.96 -5.01
C HIS A 180 -16.96 18.43 -6.13
N LYS A 181 -16.46 18.49 -7.38
CA LYS A 181 -17.18 18.96 -8.56
C LYS A 181 -18.18 17.95 -9.13
N THR A 182 -17.79 16.68 -9.27
CA THR A 182 -18.57 15.66 -9.99
C THR A 182 -19.25 14.65 -9.08
N LYS A 183 -18.85 14.58 -7.80
CA LYS A 183 -19.23 13.51 -6.86
C LYS A 183 -18.88 12.11 -7.38
N SER A 184 -17.84 12.01 -8.22
CA SER A 184 -17.38 10.74 -8.78
C SER A 184 -17.04 9.72 -7.70
N GLU A 185 -17.72 8.57 -7.73
CA GLU A 185 -17.45 7.45 -6.83
C GLU A 185 -16.01 6.92 -7.01
N PHE A 186 -15.48 6.97 -8.22
CA PHE A 186 -14.10 6.55 -8.48
C PHE A 186 -13.10 7.43 -7.73
N ALA A 187 -13.27 8.75 -7.80
CA ALA A 187 -12.41 9.69 -7.07
C ALA A 187 -12.53 9.48 -5.56
N LEU A 188 -13.75 9.28 -5.04
CA LEU A 188 -13.97 8.96 -3.62
C LEU A 188 -13.26 7.67 -3.20
N PHE A 189 -13.34 6.62 -4.03
CA PHE A 189 -12.68 5.34 -3.76
C PHE A 189 -11.15 5.48 -3.75
N MET A 190 -10.58 6.21 -4.71
CA MET A 190 -9.13 6.50 -4.75
C MET A 190 -8.68 7.27 -3.51
N LEU A 191 -9.43 8.28 -3.08
CA LEU A 191 -9.14 9.05 -1.87
C LEU A 191 -9.25 8.19 -0.61
N ALA A 192 -10.26 7.32 -0.50
CA ALA A 192 -10.41 6.39 0.61
C ALA A 192 -9.22 5.41 0.66
N TRP A 193 -8.83 4.86 -0.49
CA TRP A 193 -7.71 3.93 -0.59
C TRP A 193 -6.39 4.61 -0.20
N PHE A 194 -6.09 5.77 -0.78
CA PHE A 194 -4.92 6.56 -0.41
C PHE A 194 -4.91 6.91 1.09
N SER A 195 -6.05 7.33 1.63
CA SER A 195 -6.16 7.68 3.05
C SER A 195 -5.83 6.49 3.96
N MET A 196 -6.38 5.31 3.66
CA MET A 196 -6.20 4.14 4.52
C MET A 196 -4.83 3.49 4.37
N THR A 197 -4.20 3.61 3.19
CA THR A 197 -2.89 2.98 2.92
C THR A 197 -1.69 3.90 3.08
N TYR A 198 -1.89 5.23 3.10
CA TYR A 198 -0.82 6.21 3.31
C TYR A 198 -1.05 7.10 4.52
N LEU A 199 -2.17 7.80 4.59
CA LEU A 199 -2.40 8.82 5.63
C LEU A 199 -2.44 8.22 7.05
N THR A 200 -2.85 6.97 7.20
CA THR A 200 -2.81 6.24 8.49
C THR A 200 -1.40 6.13 9.07
N PHE A 201 -0.36 6.17 8.23
CA PHE A 201 1.02 6.09 8.70
C PHE A 201 1.53 7.40 9.30
N ILE A 202 0.95 8.55 8.95
CA ILE A 202 1.33 9.85 9.51
C ILE A 202 1.09 9.91 11.03
N PRO A 203 -0.13 9.68 11.56
CA PRO A 203 -0.33 9.67 13.01
C PRO A 203 0.41 8.50 13.67
N THR A 204 0.59 7.38 12.97
CA THR A 204 1.37 6.24 13.49
C THR A 204 2.85 6.60 13.70
N ALA A 205 3.42 7.43 12.82
CA ALA A 205 4.78 7.97 12.96
C ALA A 205 4.87 9.01 14.08
N VAL A 206 3.95 9.98 14.09
CA VAL A 206 4.00 11.13 15.03
C VAL A 206 3.65 10.74 16.46
N LEU A 207 2.62 9.91 16.66
CA LEU A 207 2.11 9.55 17.99
C LEU A 207 2.69 8.22 18.49
N GLY A 208 2.85 7.26 17.58
CA GLY A 208 3.28 5.90 17.91
C GLY A 208 4.80 5.71 17.90
N HIS A 209 5.55 6.66 17.33
CA HIS A 209 6.97 6.52 17.00
C HIS A 209 7.26 5.17 16.32
N ARG A 210 6.34 4.66 15.49
CA ARG A 210 6.47 3.32 14.91
C ARG A 210 7.64 3.27 13.94
N ILE A 211 8.39 2.17 13.93
CA ILE A 211 9.38 1.93 12.87
C ILE A 211 8.66 1.56 11.56
N MET A 212 9.06 2.19 10.46
CA MET A 212 8.37 2.08 9.18
C MET A 212 9.39 2.12 8.04
N TYR A 213 8.97 1.72 6.84
CA TYR A 213 9.87 1.56 5.71
C TYR A 213 9.20 2.02 4.41
N ILE A 214 10.00 2.52 3.47
CA ILE A 214 9.53 3.06 2.18
C ILE A 214 8.64 2.07 1.40
N PHE A 215 8.90 0.76 1.49
CA PHE A 215 8.10 -0.25 0.81
C PHE A 215 6.65 -0.36 1.34
N TYR A 216 6.31 0.27 2.47
CA TYR A 216 4.92 0.33 2.94
C TYR A 216 4.05 1.16 1.99
N PHE A 217 4.65 2.14 1.30
CA PHE A 217 3.99 2.93 0.27
C PHE A 217 3.55 2.09 -0.94
N LEU A 218 4.11 0.89 -1.14
CA LEU A 218 3.69 -0.03 -2.20
C LEU A 218 2.18 -0.29 -2.20
N ASN A 219 1.56 -0.32 -1.01
CA ASN A 219 0.11 -0.52 -0.92
C ASN A 219 -0.73 0.68 -1.40
N THR A 220 -0.10 1.85 -1.48
CA THR A 220 -0.67 3.14 -1.91
C THR A 220 -0.50 3.35 -3.42
N VAL A 221 0.55 2.78 -4.01
CA VAL A 221 0.92 2.99 -5.42
C VAL A 221 -0.25 2.78 -6.40
N PRO A 222 -1.10 1.74 -6.29
CA PRO A 222 -2.21 1.58 -7.23
C PRO A 222 -3.25 2.71 -7.14
N ALA A 223 -3.53 3.23 -5.95
CA ALA A 223 -4.43 4.36 -5.76
C ALA A 223 -3.85 5.62 -6.43
N VAL A 224 -2.54 5.86 -6.29
CA VAL A 224 -1.85 6.97 -6.95
C VAL A 224 -1.88 6.81 -8.47
N ALA A 225 -1.48 5.66 -9.00
CA ALA A 225 -1.43 5.40 -10.43
C ALA A 225 -2.82 5.56 -11.08
N ALA A 226 -3.86 5.01 -10.46
CA ALA A 226 -5.24 5.14 -10.90
C ALA A 226 -5.75 6.59 -10.82
N SER A 227 -5.32 7.35 -9.80
CA SER A 227 -5.63 8.78 -9.69
C SER A 227 -4.97 9.62 -10.77
N VAL A 228 -3.70 9.35 -11.08
CA VAL A 228 -2.99 10.00 -12.20
C VAL A 228 -3.70 9.68 -13.52
N GLY A 229 -4.08 8.41 -13.74
CA GLY A 229 -4.85 8.00 -14.92
C GLY A 229 -6.19 8.75 -15.03
N SER A 230 -6.94 8.84 -13.94
CA SER A 230 -8.21 9.58 -13.90
C SER A 230 -8.02 11.07 -14.20
N MET A 231 -6.96 11.68 -13.66
CA MET A 231 -6.62 13.08 -13.92
C MET A 231 -6.31 13.31 -15.41
N ILE A 232 -5.52 12.42 -16.02
CA ILE A 232 -5.18 12.51 -17.45
C ILE A 232 -6.43 12.34 -18.32
N ILE A 233 -7.32 11.41 -17.98
CA ILE A 233 -8.55 11.16 -18.75
C ILE A 233 -9.49 12.37 -18.68
N ASP A 234 -9.71 12.95 -17.50
CA ASP A 234 -10.63 14.08 -17.32
C ASP A 234 -10.08 15.38 -17.94
N GLN A 235 -8.80 15.68 -17.71
CA GLN A 235 -8.20 16.92 -18.22
C GLN A 235 -7.86 16.84 -19.70
N ALA A 236 -7.77 15.63 -20.26
CA ALA A 236 -7.45 15.36 -21.66
C ALA A 236 -6.27 16.22 -22.20
N PRO A 237 -5.09 16.20 -21.53
CA PRO A 237 -3.96 17.00 -21.98
C PRO A 237 -3.49 16.56 -23.37
N PRO A 238 -2.75 17.42 -24.10
CA PRO A 238 -2.17 17.06 -25.39
C PRO A 238 -1.44 15.72 -25.33
N ARG A 239 -1.61 14.88 -26.38
CA ARG A 239 -1.01 13.52 -26.45
C ARG A 239 0.50 13.52 -26.20
N LEU A 240 1.19 14.59 -26.57
CA LEU A 240 2.61 14.77 -26.30
C LEU A 240 2.92 14.76 -24.80
N ILE A 241 2.12 15.42 -23.96
CA ILE A 241 2.31 15.44 -22.51
C ILE A 241 2.12 14.03 -21.92
N VAL A 242 1.09 13.31 -22.39
CA VAL A 242 0.86 11.93 -21.98
C VAL A 242 2.03 11.03 -22.40
N ALA A 243 2.55 11.19 -23.62
CA ALA A 243 3.71 10.45 -24.10
C ALA A 243 4.98 10.77 -23.30
N ILE A 244 5.20 12.05 -22.93
CA ILE A 244 6.31 12.45 -22.05
C ILE A 244 6.17 11.80 -20.67
N TYR A 245 4.97 11.83 -20.08
CA TYR A 245 4.72 11.19 -18.78
C TYR A 245 4.99 9.68 -18.83
N VAL A 246 4.39 8.97 -19.80
CA VAL A 246 4.61 7.53 -19.97
C VAL A 246 6.08 7.23 -20.24
N GLY A 247 6.73 8.03 -21.08
CA GLY A 247 8.17 7.95 -21.35
C GLY A 247 9.02 8.13 -20.09
N ALA A 248 8.68 9.09 -19.23
CA ALA A 248 9.37 9.32 -17.95
C ALA A 248 9.16 8.17 -16.96
N VAL A 249 7.96 7.56 -16.92
CA VAL A 249 7.70 6.36 -16.10
C VAL A 249 8.53 5.17 -16.61
N ILE A 250 8.53 4.91 -17.91
CA ILE A 250 9.31 3.82 -18.54
C ILE A 250 10.81 4.05 -18.34
N PHE A 251 11.28 5.28 -18.54
CA PHE A 251 12.68 5.64 -18.35
C PHE A 251 13.08 5.48 -16.88
N GLY A 252 12.25 5.92 -15.93
CA GLY A 252 12.47 5.69 -14.51
C GLY A 252 12.55 4.19 -14.17
N PHE A 253 11.66 3.38 -14.74
CA PHE A 253 11.73 1.92 -14.61
C PHE A 253 13.05 1.38 -15.18
N TYR A 254 13.44 1.81 -16.38
CA TYR A 254 14.69 1.36 -17.04
C TYR A 254 15.97 1.77 -16.29
N LEU A 255 15.97 2.93 -15.63
CA LEU A 255 17.09 3.35 -14.79
C LEU A 255 17.23 2.49 -13.54
N MET A 256 16.11 2.01 -13.01
CA MET A 256 16.04 1.22 -11.78
C MET A 256 16.05 -0.29 -12.04
N PHE A 257 15.77 -0.72 -13.27
CA PHE A 257 15.64 -2.12 -13.68
C PHE A 257 15.99 -2.31 -15.18
N PRO A 258 16.74 -3.34 -15.58
CA PRO A 258 17.38 -4.36 -14.76
C PRO A 258 18.58 -3.77 -14.00
N PHE A 259 19.03 -4.49 -12.96
CA PHE A 259 20.16 -4.07 -12.15
C PHE A 259 21.38 -3.77 -13.03
N LYS A 260 21.85 -2.53 -13.00
CA LYS A 260 23.01 -2.10 -13.78
C LYS A 260 24.27 -2.36 -12.98
N VAL A 261 25.31 -2.82 -13.67
CA VAL A 261 26.64 -2.96 -13.09
C VAL A 261 27.14 -1.60 -12.65
N ILE A 262 27.50 -1.47 -11.39
CA ILE A 262 28.09 -0.25 -10.83
C ILE A 262 29.58 -0.26 -11.24
N PRO A 263 30.08 0.78 -11.94
CA PRO A 263 31.48 0.84 -12.38
C PRO A 263 32.52 0.91 -11.24
#